data_AF-A0AA45AP01-F1
#
_entry.id   AF-A0AA45AP01-F1
#
_cell.length_a   1.000
_cell.length_b   1.000
_cell.length_c   1.000
_cell.angle_alpha   90.00
_cell.angle_beta   90.00
_cell.angle_gamma   90.00
#
_symmetry.space_group_name_H-M   'P 1'
#
loop_
_entity.id
_entity.type
_entity.pdbx_description
1 polymer ?
#
loop_
_entity_poly.entity_id
_entity_poly.type
_entity_poly.pdbx_seq_one_letter_code
_entity_poly.pdbx_strand_id
1 'polypeptide(L)'
;MLDTYQLNLAGLLLACGVLVATRPSTKTKARTPTANTTSTSTSTSRSKAKSESSNNAASEAEAERPSSQKSFFLVYALVMASDWLQGPFLYSLYRDEHALPPQLIPALFTTGFLAGALSAPFVGALADAHGRRAACLVFCVASAASSLLTAYPGAAPAADARAPRPRVALLFAGRALGGLATSLLFSVFETWMVADATRQRRGRRGGETGQSVAGGGDLSATFGLMSTVNSVVAIVSGLASEWLVGLVGTSRAPFGASALLVGAAAVCMLVAWDENYGATGTSSESDAKKQETTSTTVSLWNTLTTPGMLALTVASTAFEGSMYLFVVLWAPVLEPVAASSSSSPEPLPYGLIFASFMSATLLSSLAYPRLTAHLSPPTLLALLLATASLLLHALASRPAGPQPAFWLFCAFEAIVGAYFPAQATLKNALVPDAVRARAYAALRVPLNVFVVLSLQLMGEGSADAAGRVFAVCALLLQVGAAGVWVVGRRTGAS
;
A
#
# COMPACT_ATOMS: atom_id res chain seq x y z
N MET A 1 32.17 2.05 15.00
CA MET A 1 32.10 1.87 13.53
C MET A 1 30.63 1.76 13.17
N LEU A 2 30.16 2.39 12.09
CA LEU A 2 28.77 2.18 11.66
C LEU A 2 28.57 0.70 11.34
N ASP A 3 27.43 0.15 11.76
CA ASP A 3 27.02 -1.18 11.36
C ASP A 3 26.84 -1.21 9.82
N THR A 4 27.18 -2.33 9.19
CA THR A 4 27.13 -2.50 7.72
C THR A 4 25.73 -2.22 7.18
N TYR A 5 24.68 -2.58 7.93
CA TYR A 5 23.29 -2.30 7.56
C TYR A 5 22.97 -0.79 7.55
N GLN A 6 23.57 -0.01 8.45
CA GLN A 6 23.39 1.45 8.46
C GLN A 6 24.03 2.11 7.24
N LEU A 7 25.23 1.63 6.83
CA LEU A 7 25.89 2.10 5.61
C LEU A 7 25.09 1.75 4.35
N ASN A 8 24.56 0.52 4.27
CA ASN A 8 23.71 0.10 3.15
C ASN A 8 22.46 0.98 3.03
N LEU A 9 21.78 1.24 4.16
CA LEU A 9 20.60 2.11 4.19
C LEU A 9 20.94 3.53 3.77
N ALA A 10 22.03 4.10 4.30
CA ALA A 10 22.47 5.44 3.92
C ALA A 10 22.74 5.54 2.40
N GLY A 11 23.37 4.54 1.81
CA GLY A 11 23.58 4.45 0.36
C GLY A 11 22.27 4.43 -0.44
N LEU A 12 21.29 3.64 -0.01
CA LEU A 12 19.97 3.57 -0.65
C LEU A 12 19.20 4.90 -0.54
N LEU A 13 19.23 5.55 0.62
CA LEU A 13 18.59 6.84 0.84
C LEU A 13 19.25 7.96 0.03
N LEU A 14 20.58 7.96 -0.07
CA LEU A 14 21.32 8.87 -0.93
C LEU A 14 20.93 8.69 -2.40
N ALA A 15 20.85 7.44 -2.87
CA ALA A 15 20.39 7.15 -4.23
C ALA A 15 18.95 7.64 -4.48
N CYS A 16 18.04 7.46 -3.51
CA CYS A 16 16.69 8.01 -3.57
C CYS A 16 16.71 9.54 -3.68
N GLY A 17 17.51 10.19 -2.82
CA GLY A 17 17.69 11.65 -2.81
C GLY A 17 18.19 12.20 -4.15
N VAL A 18 19.16 11.52 -4.78
CA VAL A 18 19.67 11.88 -6.11
C VAL A 18 18.57 11.73 -7.17
N LEU A 19 17.79 10.65 -7.16
CA LEU A 19 16.70 10.48 -8.13
C LEU A 19 15.59 11.54 -7.96
N VAL A 20 15.30 11.94 -6.71
CA VAL A 20 14.36 13.03 -6.42
C VAL A 20 14.90 14.37 -6.92
N ALA A 21 16.17 14.68 -6.63
CA ALA A 21 16.82 15.93 -7.05
C ALA A 21 16.94 16.07 -8.57
N THR A 22 17.11 14.95 -9.28
CA THR A 22 17.23 14.90 -10.74
C THR A 22 15.90 14.77 -11.48
N ARG A 23 14.76 14.84 -10.78
CA ARG A 23 13.45 14.85 -11.45
C ARG A 23 13.27 16.16 -12.23
N PRO A 24 12.97 16.11 -13.54
CA PRO A 24 12.67 17.33 -14.28
C PRO A 24 11.45 17.99 -13.67
N SER A 25 11.61 19.23 -13.20
CA SER A 25 10.52 20.02 -12.63
C SER A 25 9.50 20.29 -13.73
N THR A 26 8.33 19.66 -13.63
CA THR A 26 7.16 19.97 -14.47
C THR A 26 6.55 21.31 -14.05
N LYS A 27 7.33 22.39 -14.13
CA LYS A 27 6.79 23.75 -14.13
C LYS A 27 6.34 24.07 -15.56
N THR A 28 5.03 23.90 -15.77
CA THR A 28 4.16 24.72 -16.61
C THR A 28 4.79 25.32 -17.87
N LYS A 29 4.76 24.57 -18.98
CA LYS A 29 4.71 25.17 -20.33
C LYS A 29 3.25 25.20 -20.77
N ALA A 30 2.46 26.08 -20.13
CA ALA A 30 1.18 26.49 -20.70
C ALA A 30 1.52 27.29 -21.97
N ARG A 31 1.53 26.61 -23.11
CA ARG A 31 1.71 27.25 -24.42
C ARG A 31 0.42 28.03 -24.69
N THR A 32 0.53 29.34 -24.57
CA THR A 32 -0.50 30.33 -24.90
C THR A 32 -1.13 29.97 -26.25
N PRO A 33 -2.45 29.82 -26.37
CA PRO A 33 -3.09 29.79 -27.67
C PRO A 33 -3.00 31.20 -28.26
N THR A 34 -2.21 31.35 -29.33
CA THR A 34 -2.22 32.54 -30.19
C THR A 34 -3.60 32.67 -30.82
N ALA A 35 -4.43 33.55 -30.25
CA ALA A 35 -5.65 34.01 -30.87
C ALA A 35 -5.30 35.02 -31.98
N ASN A 36 -5.42 34.59 -33.23
CA ASN A 36 -5.56 35.49 -34.36
C ASN A 36 -7.01 35.99 -34.39
N THR A 37 -7.28 37.20 -33.91
CA THR A 37 -8.42 37.97 -34.41
C THR A 37 -8.15 39.46 -34.33
N THR A 38 -8.12 40.05 -35.51
CA THR A 38 -8.17 41.46 -35.89
C THR A 38 -9.32 42.20 -35.17
N SER A 39 -9.05 43.31 -34.51
CA SER A 39 -9.95 44.48 -34.50
C SER A 39 -9.33 45.69 -33.78
N THR A 40 -8.98 46.67 -34.60
CA THR A 40 -9.36 48.09 -34.49
C THR A 40 -9.28 48.79 -33.12
N SER A 41 -8.31 49.71 -33.09
CA SER A 41 -8.21 50.88 -32.22
C SER A 41 -9.53 51.62 -31.96
N THR A 42 -9.81 51.96 -30.70
CA THR A 42 -10.36 53.28 -30.35
C THR A 42 -10.08 53.62 -28.88
N SER A 43 -9.51 54.80 -28.70
CA SER A 43 -9.18 55.49 -27.46
C SER A 43 -10.41 56.06 -26.75
N THR A 44 -10.51 56.05 -25.42
CA THR A 44 -10.85 57.25 -24.60
C THR A 44 -10.72 57.05 -23.07
N SER A 45 -9.94 57.96 -22.45
CA SER A 45 -10.12 58.71 -21.19
C SER A 45 -10.53 58.06 -19.84
N ARG A 46 -9.57 58.15 -18.89
CA ARG A 46 -9.62 58.67 -17.49
C ARG A 46 -10.98 59.12 -16.88
N SER A 47 -11.23 58.63 -15.64
CA SER A 47 -11.29 59.38 -14.35
C SER A 47 -12.49 59.09 -13.42
N LYS A 48 -12.22 59.28 -12.11
CA LYS A 48 -13.10 59.39 -10.92
C LYS A 48 -13.72 58.08 -10.38
N ALA A 49 -13.36 57.59 -9.20
CA ALA A 49 -13.54 58.12 -7.84
C ALA A 49 -15.01 58.17 -7.37
N LYS A 50 -15.38 57.29 -6.42
CA LYS A 50 -15.87 57.60 -5.06
C LYS A 50 -16.88 56.53 -4.56
N SER A 51 -16.73 56.21 -3.27
CA SER A 51 -17.81 55.94 -2.29
C SER A 51 -18.22 54.50 -1.99
N GLU A 52 -18.13 54.22 -0.68
CA GLU A 52 -19.06 53.40 0.13
C GLU A 52 -19.06 51.88 -0.04
N SER A 53 -18.39 51.20 0.90
CA SER A 53 -19.09 50.31 1.83
C SER A 53 -18.22 50.01 3.05
N SER A 54 -18.34 50.87 4.06
CA SER A 54 -18.12 50.48 5.45
C SER A 54 -19.40 49.79 5.89
N ASN A 55 -19.36 48.46 5.98
CA ASN A 55 -20.24 47.58 6.77
C ASN A 55 -20.17 46.18 6.18
N ASN A 56 -19.20 45.38 6.64
CA ASN A 56 -19.28 43.90 6.68
C ASN A 56 -18.11 43.30 7.49
N ALA A 57 -17.69 43.97 8.58
CA ALA A 57 -16.68 43.43 9.51
C ALA A 57 -17.29 42.51 10.58
N ALA A 58 -18.41 41.84 10.27
CA ALA A 58 -19.17 41.02 11.23
C ALA A 58 -19.63 39.66 10.66
N SER A 59 -18.86 39.07 9.74
CA SER A 59 -19.02 37.64 9.39
C SER A 59 -17.70 36.88 9.21
N GLU A 60 -16.58 37.37 9.75
CA GLU A 60 -15.26 36.71 9.66
C GLU A 60 -14.89 35.92 10.93
N ALA A 61 -15.88 35.27 11.56
CA ALA A 61 -15.62 34.36 12.69
C ALA A 61 -16.26 32.97 12.52
N GLU A 62 -16.53 32.54 11.29
CA GLU A 62 -16.41 31.11 11.00
C GLU A 62 -14.92 30.83 10.93
N ALA A 63 -14.35 30.40 12.06
CA ALA A 63 -12.98 29.91 12.16
C ALA A 63 -12.70 29.01 10.94
N GLU A 64 -11.76 29.45 10.09
CA GLU A 64 -11.28 28.68 8.95
C GLU A 64 -10.91 27.28 9.46
N ARG A 65 -11.82 26.31 9.24
CA ARG A 65 -11.52 24.91 9.50
C ARG A 65 -10.24 24.59 8.72
N PRO A 66 -9.19 24.05 9.36
CA PRO A 66 -7.94 23.78 8.68
C PRO A 66 -8.24 22.98 7.42
N SER A 67 -7.69 23.44 6.28
CA SER A 67 -7.92 22.85 4.96
C SER A 67 -7.99 21.32 5.05
N SER A 68 -9.17 20.74 4.81
CA SER A 68 -9.51 19.34 5.16
C SER A 68 -8.48 18.31 4.64
N GLN A 69 -7.79 18.61 3.53
CA GLN A 69 -6.67 17.79 3.04
C GLN A 69 -5.48 17.63 4.01
N LYS A 70 -5.08 18.68 4.75
CA LYS A 70 -3.97 18.57 5.72
C LYS A 70 -4.35 17.67 6.89
N SER A 71 -5.60 17.76 7.35
CA SER A 71 -6.15 16.86 8.36
C SER A 71 -6.14 15.41 7.87
N PHE A 72 -6.54 15.19 6.61
CA PHE A 72 -6.50 13.86 6.00
C PHE A 72 -5.08 13.28 5.97
N PHE A 73 -4.10 14.02 5.44
CA PHE A 73 -2.73 13.51 5.34
C PHE A 73 -2.07 13.28 6.70
N LEU A 74 -2.41 14.08 7.71
CA LEU A 74 -1.97 13.85 9.09
C LEU A 74 -2.52 12.52 9.62
N VAL A 75 -3.84 12.32 9.52
CA VAL A 75 -4.49 11.06 9.94
C VAL A 75 -3.93 9.89 9.15
N TYR A 76 -3.82 10.01 7.83
CA TYR A 76 -3.27 9.00 6.95
C TYR A 76 -1.84 8.62 7.35
N ALA A 77 -0.97 9.60 7.61
CA ALA A 77 0.39 9.34 8.06
C ALA A 77 0.42 8.60 9.41
N LEU A 78 -0.44 8.97 10.37
CA LEU A 78 -0.53 8.29 11.67
C LEU A 78 -0.99 6.83 11.53
N VAL A 79 -2.02 6.57 10.73
CA VAL A 79 -2.53 5.20 10.54
C VAL A 79 -1.54 4.33 9.76
N MET A 80 -0.89 4.87 8.72
CA MET A 80 0.17 4.14 8.02
C MET A 80 1.37 3.89 8.93
N ALA A 81 1.75 4.86 9.77
CA ALA A 81 2.84 4.69 10.73
C ALA A 81 2.52 3.56 11.71
N SER A 82 1.28 3.49 12.21
CA SER A 82 0.85 2.42 13.13
C SER A 82 0.98 1.01 12.51
N ASP A 83 0.70 0.87 11.21
CA ASP A 83 0.80 -0.41 10.50
C ASP A 83 2.28 -0.79 10.26
N TRP A 84 3.06 0.14 9.71
CA TRP A 84 4.46 -0.09 9.37
C TRP A 84 5.38 -0.27 10.58
N LEU A 85 5.05 0.33 11.73
CA LEU A 85 5.87 0.21 12.94
C LEU A 85 5.93 -1.24 13.47
N GLN A 86 4.88 -2.03 13.21
CA GLN A 86 4.78 -3.43 13.68
C GLN A 86 5.51 -4.42 12.78
N GLY A 87 5.54 -4.15 11.47
CA GLY A 87 6.02 -5.08 10.44
C GLY A 87 7.39 -5.70 10.72
N PRO A 88 8.44 -4.92 11.04
CA PRO A 88 9.80 -5.44 11.19
C PRO A 88 9.94 -6.48 12.30
N PHE A 89 9.22 -6.29 13.42
CA PHE A 89 9.40 -7.08 14.64
C PHE A 89 8.38 -8.20 14.80
N LEU A 90 7.46 -8.39 13.85
CA LEU A 90 6.39 -9.38 13.96
C LEU A 90 6.92 -10.83 14.05
N TYR A 91 7.97 -11.15 13.30
CA TYR A 91 8.62 -12.46 13.37
C TYR A 91 9.37 -12.67 14.69
N SER A 92 10.22 -11.70 15.10
CA SER A 92 10.94 -11.74 16.38
C SER A 92 9.99 -11.82 17.57
N LEU A 93 8.88 -11.08 17.56
CA LEU A 93 7.87 -11.17 18.61
C LEU A 93 7.31 -12.60 18.75
N TYR A 94 7.03 -13.29 17.66
CA TYR A 94 6.54 -14.67 17.73
C TYR A 94 7.60 -15.68 18.16
N ARG A 95 8.84 -15.54 17.66
CA ARG A 95 9.93 -16.47 17.93
C ARG A 95 10.59 -16.24 19.28
N ASP A 96 10.98 -15.00 19.57
CA ASP A 96 11.79 -14.63 20.74
C ASP A 96 10.94 -14.38 21.99
N GLU A 97 9.88 -13.57 21.85
CA GLU A 97 9.09 -13.11 23.01
C GLU A 97 7.97 -14.09 23.41
N HIS A 98 7.35 -14.75 22.43
CA HIS A 98 6.28 -15.73 22.66
C HIS A 98 6.76 -17.18 22.59
N ALA A 99 8.01 -17.42 22.15
CA ALA A 99 8.60 -18.75 22.01
C ALA A 99 7.70 -19.74 21.24
N LEU A 100 7.04 -19.27 20.18
CA LEU A 100 6.10 -20.10 19.42
C LEU A 100 6.85 -21.14 18.56
N PRO A 101 6.27 -22.34 18.39
CA PRO A 101 6.73 -23.30 17.42
C PRO A 101 6.84 -22.68 16.01
N PRO A 102 7.92 -22.94 15.24
CA PRO A 102 8.12 -22.38 13.90
C PRO A 102 6.95 -22.64 12.93
N GLN A 103 6.20 -23.71 13.16
CA GLN A 103 5.07 -24.15 12.34
C GLN A 103 3.83 -23.25 12.52
N LEU A 104 3.67 -22.65 13.71
CA LEU A 104 2.54 -21.76 14.00
C LEU A 104 2.72 -20.36 13.44
N ILE A 105 3.97 -19.92 13.22
CA ILE A 105 4.27 -18.58 12.73
C ILE A 105 3.66 -18.36 11.32
N PRO A 106 3.92 -19.21 10.31
CA PRO A 106 3.27 -19.09 9.00
C PRO A 106 1.74 -19.12 9.09
N ALA A 107 1.17 -19.98 9.95
CA ALA A 107 -0.28 -20.06 10.13
C ALA A 107 -0.88 -18.73 10.62
N LEU A 108 -0.22 -18.04 11.56
CA LEU A 108 -0.63 -16.71 12.03
C LEU A 108 -0.58 -15.65 10.91
N PHE A 109 0.45 -15.69 10.05
CA PHE A 109 0.52 -14.83 8.86
C PHE A 109 -0.62 -15.14 7.89
N THR A 110 -0.88 -16.42 7.60
CA THR A 110 -1.99 -16.87 6.75
C THR A 110 -3.34 -16.36 7.25
N THR A 111 -3.59 -16.44 8.56
CA THR A 111 -4.85 -15.95 9.15
C THR A 111 -5.06 -14.46 8.90
N GLY A 112 -4.02 -13.65 9.04
CA GLY A 112 -4.10 -12.21 8.73
C GLY A 112 -4.43 -11.94 7.26
N PHE A 113 -3.70 -12.57 6.34
CA PHE A 113 -3.94 -12.42 4.91
C PHE A 113 -5.33 -12.90 4.50
N LEU A 114 -5.77 -14.04 5.02
CA LEU A 114 -7.09 -14.60 4.72
C LEU A 114 -8.22 -13.74 5.29
N ALA A 115 -8.09 -13.24 6.53
CA ALA A 115 -9.07 -12.34 7.11
C ALA A 115 -9.18 -11.03 6.33
N GLY A 116 -8.06 -10.47 5.85
CA GLY A 116 -8.05 -9.31 4.96
C GLY A 116 -8.77 -9.62 3.64
N ALA A 117 -8.39 -10.71 2.97
CA ALA A 117 -9.02 -11.15 1.73
C ALA A 117 -10.53 -11.34 1.84
N LEU A 118 -11.00 -12.00 2.91
CA LEU A 118 -12.42 -12.28 3.14
C LEU A 118 -13.21 -11.02 3.52
N SER A 119 -12.60 -10.08 4.24
CA SER A 119 -13.27 -8.83 4.65
C SER A 119 -13.33 -7.77 3.53
N ALA A 120 -12.37 -7.77 2.60
CA ALA A 120 -12.25 -6.73 1.57
C ALA A 120 -13.54 -6.43 0.77
N PRO A 121 -14.34 -7.42 0.32
CA PRO A 121 -15.58 -7.14 -0.41
C PRO A 121 -16.68 -6.46 0.42
N PHE A 122 -16.71 -6.73 1.73
CA PHE A 122 -17.77 -6.25 2.62
C PHE A 122 -17.48 -4.87 3.17
N VAL A 123 -16.21 -4.59 3.45
CA VAL A 123 -15.77 -3.36 4.10
C VAL A 123 -16.17 -2.11 3.31
N GLY A 124 -16.03 -2.11 1.97
CA GLY A 124 -16.39 -0.97 1.14
C GLY A 124 -17.90 -0.66 1.18
N ALA A 125 -18.74 -1.70 1.01
CA ALA A 125 -20.19 -1.55 1.04
C ALA A 125 -20.70 -1.13 2.42
N LEU A 126 -20.11 -1.68 3.49
CA LEU A 126 -20.49 -1.35 4.86
C LEU A 126 -20.13 0.10 5.21
N ALA A 127 -18.95 0.57 4.78
CA ALA A 127 -18.50 1.94 4.98
C ALA A 127 -19.38 2.95 4.25
N ASP A 128 -19.82 2.63 3.03
CA ASP A 128 -20.74 3.50 2.29
C ASP A 128 -22.13 3.59 2.92
N ALA A 129 -22.60 2.51 3.57
CA ALA A 129 -23.90 2.45 4.23
C ALA A 129 -23.92 3.10 5.62
N HIS A 130 -22.89 2.88 6.44
CA HIS A 130 -22.88 3.30 7.85
C HIS A 130 -22.05 4.57 8.10
N GLY A 131 -21.36 5.09 7.09
CA GLY A 131 -20.49 6.26 7.20
C GLY A 131 -19.01 5.88 7.18
N ARG A 132 -18.24 6.64 6.39
CA ARG A 132 -16.81 6.37 6.16
C ARG A 132 -15.95 6.79 7.34
N ARG A 133 -16.32 7.83 8.11
CA ARG A 133 -15.59 8.20 9.34
C ARG A 133 -15.80 7.12 10.39
N ALA A 134 -17.02 6.63 10.57
CA ALA A 134 -17.30 5.50 11.46
C ALA A 134 -16.46 4.26 11.11
N ALA A 135 -16.36 3.91 9.82
CA ALA A 135 -15.53 2.80 9.36
C ALA A 135 -14.02 3.03 9.60
N CYS A 136 -13.51 4.26 9.45
CA CYS A 136 -12.14 4.60 9.83
C CYS A 136 -11.89 4.48 11.36
N LEU A 137 -12.90 4.74 12.20
CA LEU A 137 -12.80 4.51 13.65
C LEU A 137 -12.82 3.02 13.99
N VAL A 138 -13.62 2.22 13.28
CA VAL A 138 -13.58 0.76 13.38
C VAL A 138 -12.19 0.22 13.04
N PHE A 139 -11.53 0.81 12.03
CA PHE A 139 -10.12 0.52 11.75
C PHE A 139 -9.22 0.78 12.96
N CYS A 140 -9.33 1.94 13.61
CA CYS A 140 -8.52 2.26 14.78
C CYS A 140 -8.71 1.24 15.92
N VAL A 141 -9.96 0.85 16.19
CA VAL A 141 -10.29 -0.15 17.21
C VAL A 141 -9.73 -1.53 16.83
N ALA A 142 -9.95 -1.97 15.59
CA ALA A 142 -9.48 -3.27 15.11
C ALA A 142 -7.95 -3.34 15.09
N SER A 143 -7.28 -2.28 14.65
CA SER A 143 -5.81 -2.17 14.60
C SER A 143 -5.21 -2.16 16.02
N ALA A 144 -5.73 -1.32 16.92
CA ALA A 144 -5.26 -1.29 18.31
C ALA A 144 -5.49 -2.64 19.02
N ALA A 145 -6.65 -3.27 18.82
CA ALA A 145 -6.93 -4.60 19.36
C ALA A 145 -5.98 -5.66 18.76
N SER A 146 -5.72 -5.61 17.45
CA SER A 146 -4.73 -6.47 16.78
C SER A 146 -3.35 -6.33 17.40
N SER A 147 -2.85 -5.10 17.56
CA SER A 147 -1.52 -4.82 18.14
C SER A 147 -1.42 -5.30 19.58
N LEU A 148 -2.44 -5.02 20.41
CA LEU A 148 -2.45 -5.40 21.82
C LEU A 148 -2.60 -6.91 22.02
N LEU A 149 -3.47 -7.59 21.26
CA LEU A 149 -3.62 -9.04 21.32
C LEU A 149 -2.37 -9.77 20.82
N THR A 150 -1.69 -9.21 19.83
CA THR A 150 -0.44 -9.76 19.27
C THR A 150 0.74 -9.58 20.23
N ALA A 151 0.86 -8.41 20.87
CA ALA A 151 1.96 -8.13 21.79
C ALA A 151 1.74 -8.68 23.20
N TYR A 152 0.50 -8.64 23.70
CA TYR A 152 0.14 -8.98 25.07
C TYR A 152 -1.07 -9.94 25.12
N PRO A 153 -0.93 -11.18 24.60
CA PRO A 153 -2.01 -12.17 24.59
C PRO A 153 -2.47 -12.59 26.01
N GLY A 154 -1.79 -12.17 27.08
CA GLY A 154 -2.17 -12.41 28.47
C GLY A 154 -2.88 -11.25 29.18
N ALA A 155 -2.99 -10.06 28.57
CA ALA A 155 -3.56 -8.86 29.21
C ALA A 155 -5.04 -8.60 28.87
N ALA A 156 -5.64 -9.41 27.99
CA ALA A 156 -7.08 -9.32 27.73
C ALA A 156 -7.88 -9.77 28.96
N PRO A 157 -8.94 -9.04 29.38
CA PRO A 157 -9.76 -9.45 30.52
C PRO A 157 -10.47 -10.77 30.20
N ALA A 158 -9.97 -11.87 30.75
CA ALA A 158 -10.59 -13.19 30.63
C ALA A 158 -11.22 -13.57 31.97
N ALA A 159 -12.51 -13.91 31.92
CA ALA A 159 -13.35 -14.29 33.05
C ALA A 159 -12.98 -15.61 33.75
N ASP A 160 -11.91 -16.29 33.35
CA ASP A 160 -11.50 -17.57 33.95
C ASP A 160 -9.99 -17.63 34.21
N ALA A 161 -9.67 -17.63 35.50
CA ALA A 161 -8.34 -17.71 36.08
C ALA A 161 -7.92 -19.19 36.22
N ARG A 162 -7.27 -19.75 35.19
CA ARG A 162 -6.40 -20.93 35.35
C ARG A 162 -5.41 -21.04 34.17
N ALA A 163 -4.13 -20.91 34.53
CA ALA A 163 -2.89 -21.13 33.76
C ALA A 163 -2.36 -20.00 32.84
N PRO A 164 -1.09 -19.58 33.01
CA PRO A 164 -0.39 -18.65 32.12
C PRO A 164 0.21 -19.43 30.93
N ARG A 165 -0.57 -19.58 29.87
CA ARG A 165 -0.05 -19.86 28.52
C ARG A 165 -0.53 -18.73 27.62
N PRO A 166 0.29 -18.21 26.68
CA PRO A 166 -0.25 -17.36 25.63
C PRO A 166 -1.36 -18.15 24.95
N ARG A 167 -2.61 -17.69 25.08
CA ARG A 167 -3.74 -18.37 24.44
C ARG A 167 -3.55 -18.18 22.95
N VAL A 168 -3.00 -19.18 22.27
CA VAL A 168 -2.75 -19.17 20.81
C VAL A 168 -3.98 -18.67 20.03
N ALA A 169 -5.19 -18.96 20.52
CA ALA A 169 -6.44 -18.42 20.01
C ALA A 169 -6.51 -16.88 19.98
N LEU A 170 -5.98 -16.17 20.99
CA LEU A 170 -5.93 -14.72 21.03
C LEU A 170 -4.93 -14.14 20.01
N LEU A 171 -3.84 -14.85 19.72
CA LEU A 171 -2.92 -14.47 18.64
C LEU A 171 -3.61 -14.60 17.27
N PHE A 172 -4.36 -15.68 17.05
CA PHE A 172 -5.18 -15.84 15.84
C PHE A 172 -6.27 -14.77 15.74
N ALA A 173 -6.93 -14.42 16.83
CA ALA A 173 -7.91 -13.34 16.87
C ALA A 173 -7.26 -11.97 16.57
N GLY A 174 -6.11 -11.68 17.17
CA GLY A 174 -5.33 -10.48 16.88
C GLY A 174 -4.97 -10.39 15.40
N ARG A 175 -4.50 -11.49 14.80
CA ARG A 175 -4.20 -11.55 13.37
C ARG A 175 -5.41 -11.38 12.47
N ALA A 176 -6.54 -11.98 12.82
CA ALA A 176 -7.78 -11.80 12.08
C ALA A 176 -8.24 -10.34 12.09
N LEU A 177 -8.15 -9.67 13.25
CA LEU A 177 -8.44 -8.24 13.39
C LEU A 177 -7.44 -7.39 12.60
N GLY A 178 -6.15 -7.76 12.59
CA GLY A 178 -5.14 -7.11 11.76
C GLY A 178 -5.48 -7.18 10.28
N GLY A 179 -5.90 -8.36 9.78
CA GLY A 179 -6.37 -8.51 8.40
C GLY A 179 -7.58 -7.63 8.07
N LEU A 180 -8.58 -7.59 8.96
CA LEU A 180 -9.73 -6.68 8.83
C LEU A 180 -9.29 -5.21 8.79
N ALA A 181 -8.37 -4.82 9.68
CA ALA A 181 -7.82 -3.47 9.73
C ALA A 181 -7.08 -3.12 8.43
N THR A 182 -6.25 -4.01 7.89
CA THR A 182 -5.59 -3.81 6.59
C THR A 182 -6.61 -3.57 5.47
N SER A 183 -7.70 -4.33 5.42
CA SER A 183 -8.77 -4.12 4.44
C SER A 183 -9.48 -2.78 4.58
N LEU A 184 -9.72 -2.32 5.82
CA LEU A 184 -10.28 -1.00 6.09
C LEU A 184 -9.31 0.12 5.68
N LEU A 185 -8.02 -0.03 6.01
CA LEU A 185 -6.97 0.93 5.72
C LEU A 185 -6.87 1.26 4.24
N PHE A 186 -6.79 0.22 3.39
CA PHE A 186 -6.61 0.40 1.96
C PHE A 186 -7.91 0.69 1.18
N SER A 187 -9.09 0.49 1.79
CA SER A 187 -10.38 0.72 1.12
C SER A 187 -11.06 2.01 1.58
N VAL A 188 -11.27 2.15 2.89
CA VAL A 188 -12.10 3.22 3.45
C VAL A 188 -11.39 4.57 3.41
N PHE A 189 -10.08 4.61 3.70
CA PHE A 189 -9.34 5.88 3.68
C PHE A 189 -9.21 6.45 2.27
N GLU A 190 -8.99 5.58 1.28
CA GLU A 190 -8.97 5.98 -0.13
C GLU A 190 -10.33 6.54 -0.57
N THR A 191 -11.41 5.83 -0.28
CA THR A 191 -12.76 6.29 -0.64
C THR A 191 -13.14 7.58 0.09
N TRP A 192 -12.78 7.72 1.38
CA TRP A 192 -12.98 8.96 2.13
C TRP A 192 -12.26 10.13 1.46
N MET A 193 -11.00 9.96 1.09
CA MET A 193 -10.19 10.97 0.39
C MET A 193 -10.84 11.42 -0.92
N VAL A 194 -11.30 10.48 -1.73
CA VAL A 194 -11.96 10.77 -3.01
C VAL A 194 -13.24 11.61 -2.79
N ALA A 195 -14.03 11.27 -1.77
CA ALA A 195 -15.23 12.03 -1.44
C ALA A 195 -14.93 13.43 -0.87
N ASP A 196 -13.93 13.57 0.00
CA ASP A 196 -13.52 14.88 0.53
C ASP A 196 -12.99 15.79 -0.59
N ALA A 197 -12.13 15.28 -1.47
CA ALA A 197 -11.67 16.01 -2.64
C ALA A 197 -12.83 16.46 -3.55
N THR A 198 -13.82 15.59 -3.74
CA THR A 198 -15.04 15.92 -4.52
C THR A 198 -15.90 16.97 -3.82
N ARG A 199 -16.07 16.89 -2.50
CA ARG A 199 -16.82 17.86 -1.69
C ARG A 199 -16.19 19.25 -1.75
N GLN A 200 -14.87 19.34 -1.60
CA GLN A 200 -14.14 20.61 -1.69
C GLN A 200 -14.27 21.27 -3.06
N ARG A 201 -14.25 20.47 -4.14
CA ARG A 201 -14.48 20.99 -5.51
C ARG A 201 -15.88 21.60 -5.66
N ARG A 202 -16.91 20.96 -5.09
CA ARG A 202 -18.28 21.49 -5.10
C ARG A 202 -18.40 22.79 -4.31
N GLY A 203 -17.76 22.87 -3.14
CA GLY A 203 -17.72 24.09 -2.32
C GLY A 203 -17.04 25.26 -3.04
N ARG A 204 -15.92 25.01 -3.75
CA ARG A 204 -15.24 26.03 -4.57
C ARG A 204 -16.07 26.48 -5.79
N ARG A 205 -16.79 25.56 -6.43
CA ARG A 205 -17.64 25.85 -7.61
C ARG A 205 -18.93 26.60 -7.25
N GLY A 206 -19.37 26.57 -6.00
CA GLY A 206 -20.48 27.39 -5.50
C GLY A 206 -20.19 28.90 -5.48
N GLY A 207 -18.95 29.32 -5.70
CA GLY A 207 -18.54 30.74 -5.78
C GLY A 207 -18.27 31.27 -7.19
N GLU A 208 -18.03 30.41 -8.18
CA GLU A 208 -17.68 30.85 -9.55
C GLU A 208 -18.45 30.05 -10.62
N THR A 209 -19.36 30.75 -11.29
CA THR A 209 -20.14 30.25 -12.42
C THR A 209 -19.24 29.99 -13.61
N GLY A 210 -18.97 28.71 -13.88
CA GLY A 210 -18.69 28.21 -15.23
C GLY A 210 -17.24 28.26 -15.71
N GLN A 211 -16.52 27.15 -15.55
CA GLN A 211 -15.76 26.56 -16.66
C GLN A 211 -15.43 25.10 -16.38
N SER A 212 -15.85 24.23 -17.31
CA SER A 212 -15.56 22.80 -17.31
C SER A 212 -14.10 22.57 -17.70
N VAL A 213 -13.19 22.50 -16.72
CA VAL A 213 -11.81 22.06 -16.94
C VAL A 213 -11.64 20.62 -16.44
N ALA A 214 -11.07 19.77 -17.30
CA ALA A 214 -10.97 18.31 -17.20
C ALA A 214 -10.51 17.78 -15.83
N GLY A 215 -11.39 17.02 -15.16
CA GLY A 215 -11.33 16.66 -13.74
C GLY A 215 -10.37 15.53 -13.31
N GLY A 216 -9.34 15.19 -14.09
CA GLY A 216 -8.41 14.09 -13.79
C GLY A 216 -7.11 14.47 -13.07
N GLY A 217 -6.58 15.67 -13.30
CA GLY A 217 -5.21 16.05 -12.90
C GLY A 217 -5.01 16.15 -11.38
N ASP A 218 -5.96 16.73 -10.66
CA ASP A 218 -5.86 17.00 -9.23
C ASP A 218 -6.07 15.74 -8.36
N LEU A 219 -6.84 14.75 -8.84
CA LEU A 219 -7.02 13.48 -8.13
C LEU A 219 -5.76 12.60 -8.26
N SER A 220 -5.17 12.54 -9.46
CA SER A 220 -3.89 11.86 -9.70
C SER A 220 -2.77 12.43 -8.84
N ALA A 221 -2.70 13.77 -8.71
CA ALA A 221 -1.75 14.43 -7.82
C ALA A 221 -1.95 14.04 -6.34
N THR A 222 -3.20 13.94 -5.89
CA THR A 222 -3.54 13.54 -4.51
C THR A 222 -3.14 12.08 -4.24
N PHE A 223 -3.44 11.16 -5.15
CA PHE A 223 -3.01 9.76 -5.07
C PHE A 223 -1.48 9.62 -5.09
N GLY A 224 -0.79 10.41 -5.92
CA GLY A 224 0.68 10.47 -5.95
C GLY A 224 1.27 10.95 -4.62
N LEU A 225 0.64 11.94 -3.98
CA LEU A 225 1.04 12.42 -2.66
C LEU A 225 0.78 11.36 -1.57
N MET A 226 -0.37 10.69 -1.59
CA MET A 226 -0.69 9.60 -0.67
C MET A 226 0.33 8.46 -0.75
N SER A 227 0.70 8.06 -1.97
CA SER A 227 1.76 7.07 -2.20
C SER A 227 3.12 7.54 -1.66
N THR A 228 3.48 8.80 -1.89
CA THR A 228 4.73 9.39 -1.38
C THR A 228 4.77 9.42 0.15
N VAL A 229 3.67 9.83 0.79
CA VAL A 229 3.52 9.84 2.25
C VAL A 229 3.68 8.43 2.79
N ASN A 230 3.03 7.44 2.17
CA ASN A 230 3.15 6.04 2.56
C ASN A 230 4.61 5.55 2.53
N SER A 231 5.34 5.80 1.44
CA SER A 231 6.74 5.37 1.32
C SER A 231 7.65 6.01 2.38
N VAL A 232 7.50 7.32 2.62
CA VAL A 232 8.30 8.02 3.64
C VAL A 232 7.97 7.49 5.03
N VAL A 233 6.69 7.34 5.35
CA VAL A 233 6.23 6.81 6.64
C VAL A 233 6.72 5.40 6.87
N ALA A 234 6.74 4.54 5.85
CA ALA A 234 7.26 3.17 5.95
C ALA A 234 8.75 3.14 6.34
N ILE A 235 9.58 3.95 5.66
CA ILE A 235 11.02 4.05 5.97
C ILE A 235 11.24 4.58 7.39
N VAL A 236 10.55 5.67 7.75
CA VAL A 236 10.67 6.29 9.08
C VAL A 236 10.20 5.33 10.18
N SER A 237 9.13 4.56 9.94
CA SER A 237 8.63 3.58 10.91
C SER A 237 9.61 2.41 11.11
N GLY A 238 10.30 1.98 10.06
CA GLY A 238 11.41 1.01 10.18
C GLY A 238 12.51 1.52 11.11
N LEU A 239 12.96 2.77 10.92
CA LEU A 239 13.96 3.40 11.79
C LEU A 239 13.46 3.63 13.23
N ALA A 240 12.22 4.09 13.38
CA ALA A 240 11.63 4.39 14.68
C ALA A 240 11.38 3.11 15.50
N SER A 241 10.96 2.02 14.86
CA SER A 241 10.79 0.73 15.52
C SER A 241 12.13 0.17 15.99
N GLU A 242 13.19 0.26 15.18
CA GLU A 242 14.55 -0.13 15.58
C GLU A 242 15.01 0.65 16.82
N TRP A 243 14.86 1.98 16.77
CA TRP A 243 15.24 2.85 17.88
C TRP A 243 14.45 2.55 19.15
N LEU A 244 13.13 2.30 19.02
CA LEU A 244 12.28 1.99 20.16
C LEU A 244 12.63 0.65 20.82
N VAL A 245 12.95 -0.37 20.02
CA VAL A 245 13.43 -1.66 20.54
C VAL A 245 14.80 -1.50 21.20
N GLY A 246 15.70 -0.71 20.61
CA GLY A 246 17.00 -0.40 21.22
C GLY A 246 16.90 0.32 22.58
N LEU A 247 15.86 1.14 22.78
CA LEU A 247 15.62 1.83 24.05
C LEU A 247 14.95 0.95 25.12
N VAL A 248 13.89 0.24 24.74
CA VAL A 248 13.07 -0.52 25.71
C VAL A 248 13.62 -1.93 25.93
N GLY A 249 14.35 -2.48 24.95
CA GLY A 249 14.92 -3.81 25.00
C GLY A 249 13.94 -4.95 24.71
N THR A 250 12.77 -4.67 24.12
CA THR A 250 11.74 -5.68 23.78
C THR A 250 11.09 -5.44 22.43
N SER A 251 10.88 -6.53 21.68
CA SER A 251 10.16 -6.53 20.39
C SER A 251 8.67 -6.19 20.52
N ARG A 252 8.13 -6.08 21.76
CA ARG A 252 6.76 -5.63 22.04
C ARG A 252 6.56 -4.12 21.93
N ALA A 253 7.63 -3.34 22.08
CA ALA A 253 7.53 -1.88 22.15
C ALA A 253 6.89 -1.25 20.88
N PRO A 254 7.25 -1.65 19.65
CA PRO A 254 6.63 -1.13 18.42
C PRO A 254 5.11 -1.35 18.35
N PHE A 255 4.61 -2.44 18.93
CA PHE A 255 3.18 -2.75 18.97
C PHE A 255 2.42 -1.85 19.95
N GLY A 256 3.02 -1.56 21.12
CA GLY A 256 2.46 -0.60 22.07
C GLY A 256 2.43 0.82 21.48
N ALA A 257 3.51 1.26 20.85
CA ALA A 257 3.58 2.55 20.17
C ALA A 257 2.58 2.63 19.00
N SER A 258 2.38 1.55 18.25
CA SER A 258 1.35 1.46 17.22
C SER A 258 -0.04 1.72 17.80
N ALA A 259 -0.43 1.05 18.89
CA ALA A 259 -1.71 1.26 19.55
C ALA A 259 -1.93 2.73 19.97
N LEU A 260 -0.87 3.42 20.43
CA LEU A 260 -0.92 4.85 20.75
C LEU A 260 -1.12 5.72 19.51
N LEU A 261 -0.45 5.41 18.40
CA LEU A 261 -0.57 6.15 17.13
C LEU A 261 -1.99 6.04 16.55
N VAL A 262 -2.60 4.85 16.55
CA VAL A 262 -4.01 4.70 16.11
C VAL A 262 -4.98 5.37 17.08
N GLY A 263 -4.68 5.40 18.38
CA GLY A 263 -5.44 6.19 19.35
C GLY A 263 -5.40 7.68 19.06
N ALA A 264 -4.22 8.24 18.77
CA ALA A 264 -4.06 9.63 18.35
C ALA A 264 -4.79 9.91 17.03
N ALA A 265 -4.69 9.00 16.05
CA ALA A 265 -5.43 9.12 14.79
C ALA A 265 -6.96 9.14 15.02
N ALA A 266 -7.46 8.29 15.93
CA ALA A 266 -8.88 8.28 16.30
C ALA A 266 -9.31 9.61 16.92
N VAL A 267 -8.52 10.19 17.84
CA VAL A 267 -8.81 11.52 18.43
C VAL A 267 -8.83 12.59 17.34
N CYS A 268 -7.84 12.60 16.44
CA CYS A 268 -7.80 13.53 15.30
C CYS A 268 -9.05 13.40 14.42
N MET A 269 -9.47 12.18 14.09
CA MET A 269 -10.70 11.94 13.32
C MET A 269 -11.95 12.37 14.09
N LEU A 270 -11.99 12.16 15.41
CA LEU A 270 -13.13 12.53 16.22
C LEU A 270 -13.35 14.05 16.30
N VAL A 271 -12.25 14.81 16.33
CA VAL A 271 -12.26 16.28 16.45
C VAL A 271 -12.36 16.96 15.09
N ALA A 272 -11.68 16.44 14.06
CA ALA A 272 -11.47 17.16 12.81
C ALA A 272 -12.32 16.68 11.63
N TRP A 273 -12.89 15.47 11.66
CA TRP A 273 -13.63 14.92 10.52
C TRP A 273 -15.13 14.97 10.79
N ASP A 274 -15.92 15.43 9.83
CA ASP A 274 -17.37 15.21 9.83
C ASP A 274 -17.69 13.82 9.25
N GLU A 275 -18.89 13.29 9.56
CA GLU A 275 -19.33 12.03 8.95
C GLU A 275 -19.51 12.18 7.44
N ASN A 276 -19.05 11.19 6.69
CA ASN A 276 -19.04 11.20 5.23
C ASN A 276 -19.75 9.94 4.73
N TYR A 277 -20.99 10.11 4.26
CA TYR A 277 -21.79 9.03 3.70
C TYR A 277 -21.50 8.86 2.21
N GLY A 278 -21.52 7.61 1.74
CA GLY A 278 -21.53 7.32 0.32
C GLY A 278 -22.74 7.93 -0.38
N ALA A 279 -22.74 7.99 -1.71
CA ALA A 279 -23.83 8.54 -2.52
C ALA A 279 -25.09 7.66 -2.54
N THR A 280 -25.47 7.07 -1.41
CA THR A 280 -26.72 6.31 -1.18
C THR A 280 -27.85 7.19 -0.64
N GLY A 281 -27.59 8.48 -0.35
CA GLY A 281 -28.59 9.40 0.20
C GLY A 281 -29.39 10.25 -0.81
N THR A 282 -29.00 10.33 -2.08
CA THR A 282 -29.66 11.20 -3.08
C THR A 282 -29.51 10.70 -4.53
N SER A 283 -29.59 9.40 -4.75
CA SER A 283 -29.89 8.87 -6.08
C SER A 283 -31.37 8.51 -6.10
N SER A 284 -32.18 9.37 -6.72
CA SER A 284 -33.54 9.01 -7.11
C SER A 284 -33.50 7.64 -7.78
N GLU A 285 -34.37 6.71 -7.36
CA GLU A 285 -34.54 5.35 -7.91
C GLU A 285 -34.61 5.30 -9.45
N SER A 286 -34.83 6.43 -10.10
CA SER A 286 -34.84 6.60 -11.56
C SER A 286 -33.46 6.49 -12.24
N ASP A 287 -32.35 6.80 -11.56
CA ASP A 287 -31.01 6.78 -12.19
C ASP A 287 -30.31 5.43 -12.07
N ALA A 288 -30.60 4.65 -11.01
CA ALA A 288 -30.12 3.28 -10.87
C ALA A 288 -30.67 2.34 -11.96
N LYS A 289 -31.92 2.57 -12.38
CA LYS A 289 -32.56 1.81 -13.47
C LYS A 289 -32.10 2.22 -14.87
N LYS A 290 -31.57 3.43 -15.05
CA LYS A 290 -31.11 3.90 -16.38
C LYS A 290 -29.69 3.46 -16.72
N GLN A 291 -28.85 3.24 -15.71
CA GLN A 291 -27.48 2.74 -15.91
C GLN A 291 -27.42 1.24 -16.23
N GLU A 292 -28.46 0.48 -15.88
CA GLU A 292 -28.58 -0.95 -16.18
C GLU A 292 -29.07 -1.22 -17.61
N THR A 293 -29.78 -0.27 -18.23
CA THR A 293 -30.35 -0.40 -19.59
C THR A 293 -29.40 -0.04 -20.74
N THR A 294 -28.16 0.36 -20.47
CA THR A 294 -27.18 0.71 -21.53
C THR A 294 -25.77 0.17 -21.29
N SER A 295 -25.61 -0.83 -20.43
CA SER A 295 -24.37 -1.62 -20.45
C SER A 295 -24.51 -2.64 -21.58
N THR A 296 -23.80 -2.44 -22.69
CA THR A 296 -23.36 -3.57 -23.51
C THR A 296 -22.89 -4.67 -22.56
N THR A 297 -23.48 -5.86 -22.66
CA THR A 297 -23.20 -7.01 -21.79
C THR A 297 -21.79 -7.53 -22.08
N VAL A 298 -20.77 -6.75 -21.71
CA VAL A 298 -19.38 -7.19 -21.70
C VAL A 298 -19.32 -8.32 -20.68
N SER A 299 -19.31 -9.54 -21.20
CA SER A 299 -19.25 -10.73 -20.38
C SER A 299 -17.92 -10.76 -19.62
N LEU A 300 -17.99 -10.71 -18.29
CA LEU A 300 -16.84 -10.86 -17.41
C LEU A 300 -16.02 -12.10 -17.77
N TRP A 301 -16.70 -13.20 -18.10
CA TRP A 301 -16.07 -14.45 -18.49
C TRP A 301 -15.23 -14.30 -19.76
N ASN A 302 -15.73 -13.60 -20.77
CA ASN A 302 -15.00 -13.36 -22.02
C ASN A 302 -13.77 -12.46 -21.79
N THR A 303 -13.88 -11.48 -20.89
CA THR A 303 -12.72 -10.66 -20.48
C THR A 303 -11.68 -11.50 -19.76
N LEU A 304 -12.08 -12.31 -18.77
CA LEU A 304 -11.14 -13.12 -17.98
C LEU A 304 -10.46 -14.24 -18.80
N THR A 305 -11.12 -14.76 -19.82
CA THR A 305 -10.59 -15.84 -20.68
C THR A 305 -9.75 -15.34 -21.86
N THR A 306 -9.63 -14.02 -22.03
CA THR A 306 -8.76 -13.44 -23.06
C THR A 306 -7.29 -13.81 -22.78
N PRO A 307 -6.48 -14.22 -23.78
CA PRO A 307 -5.09 -14.68 -23.55
C PRO A 307 -4.22 -13.68 -22.77
N GLY A 308 -4.40 -12.38 -23.00
CA GLY A 308 -3.70 -11.34 -22.26
C GLY A 308 -4.11 -11.25 -20.80
N MET A 309 -5.40 -11.42 -20.50
CA MET A 309 -5.89 -11.45 -19.13
C MET A 309 -5.46 -12.72 -18.39
N LEU A 310 -5.46 -13.88 -19.05
CA LEU A 310 -4.95 -15.12 -18.45
C LEU A 310 -3.45 -15.02 -18.12
N ALA A 311 -2.63 -14.55 -19.07
CA ALA A 311 -1.21 -14.34 -18.84
C ALA A 311 -0.95 -13.35 -17.68
N LEU A 312 -1.72 -12.25 -17.64
CA LEU A 312 -1.63 -11.28 -16.56
C LEU A 312 -2.10 -11.84 -15.22
N THR A 313 -3.11 -12.71 -15.22
CA THR A 313 -3.61 -13.37 -14.00
C THR A 313 -2.56 -14.30 -13.41
N VAL A 314 -1.91 -15.12 -14.25
CA VAL A 314 -0.82 -16.00 -13.83
C VAL A 314 0.36 -15.18 -13.31
N ALA A 315 0.78 -14.15 -14.05
CA ALA A 315 1.86 -13.26 -13.64
C ALA A 315 1.55 -12.51 -12.32
N SER A 316 0.30 -12.03 -12.17
CA SER A 316 -0.19 -11.34 -10.97
C SER A 316 -0.19 -12.27 -9.77
N THR A 317 -0.76 -13.46 -9.92
CA THR A 317 -0.82 -14.49 -8.88
C THR A 317 0.58 -14.90 -8.42
N ALA A 318 1.47 -15.19 -9.37
CA ALA A 318 2.83 -15.64 -9.06
C ALA A 318 3.65 -14.54 -8.36
N PHE A 319 3.63 -13.31 -8.88
CA PHE A 319 4.44 -12.22 -8.32
C PHE A 319 3.90 -11.69 -7.01
N GLU A 320 2.62 -11.32 -6.94
CA GLU A 320 2.02 -10.82 -5.70
C GLU A 320 2.03 -11.90 -4.62
N GLY A 321 1.86 -13.17 -5.00
CA GLY A 321 1.99 -14.30 -4.10
C GLY A 321 3.40 -14.43 -3.53
N SER A 322 4.43 -14.34 -4.38
CA SER A 322 5.83 -14.36 -3.96
C SER A 322 6.17 -13.19 -3.03
N MET A 323 5.60 -12.01 -3.28
CA MET A 323 5.73 -10.83 -2.41
C MET A 323 5.12 -11.07 -1.03
N TYR A 324 3.94 -11.68 -0.92
CA TYR A 324 3.39 -12.03 0.40
C TYR A 324 4.24 -13.06 1.14
N LEU A 325 4.80 -14.05 0.43
CA LEU A 325 5.72 -15.02 1.02
C LEU A 325 7.01 -14.35 1.49
N PHE A 326 7.53 -13.39 0.73
CA PHE A 326 8.70 -12.60 1.12
C PHE A 326 8.53 -11.98 2.51
N VAL A 327 7.37 -11.35 2.78
CA VAL A 327 7.08 -10.70 4.08
C VAL A 327 7.21 -11.67 5.26
N VAL A 328 6.92 -12.95 5.03
CA VAL A 328 7.03 -14.01 6.04
C VAL A 328 8.43 -14.62 6.10
N LEU A 329 9.10 -14.74 4.95
CA LEU A 329 10.31 -15.54 4.78
C LEU A 329 11.62 -14.80 4.96
N TRP A 330 11.66 -13.48 4.82
CA TRP A 330 12.94 -12.75 4.81
C TRP A 330 13.72 -12.94 6.13
N ALA A 331 13.05 -12.82 7.29
CA ALA A 331 13.64 -12.98 8.60
C ALA A 331 14.12 -14.42 8.89
N PRO A 332 13.29 -15.47 8.74
CA PRO A 332 13.73 -16.86 8.97
C PRO A 332 14.82 -17.34 7.99
N VAL A 333 15.01 -16.67 6.85
CA VAL A 333 16.10 -16.95 5.91
C VAL A 333 17.38 -16.22 6.31
N LEU A 334 17.29 -14.98 6.77
CA LEU A 334 18.44 -14.14 7.06
C LEU A 334 19.08 -14.45 8.42
N GLU A 335 18.29 -14.77 9.44
CA GLU A 335 18.78 -15.07 10.79
C GLU A 335 19.76 -16.25 10.85
N PRO A 336 19.46 -17.44 10.28
CA PRO A 336 20.39 -18.58 10.36
C PRO A 336 21.71 -18.31 9.62
N VAL A 337 21.65 -17.53 8.53
CA VAL A 337 22.82 -17.14 7.74
C VAL A 337 23.69 -16.12 8.49
N ALA A 338 23.08 -15.20 9.23
CA ALA A 338 23.79 -14.25 10.08
C ALA A 338 24.42 -14.95 11.30
N ALA A 339 23.69 -15.88 11.92
CA ALA A 339 24.16 -16.64 13.08
C ALA A 339 25.35 -17.58 12.74
N SER A 340 25.39 -18.14 11.53
CA SER A 340 26.52 -18.98 11.10
C SER A 340 27.77 -18.19 10.70
N SER A 341 27.62 -16.90 10.42
CA SER A 341 28.70 -16.02 9.95
C SER A 341 29.36 -15.19 11.05
N SER A 342 28.77 -15.12 12.24
CA SER A 342 29.24 -14.30 13.36
C SER A 342 29.66 -15.17 14.55
N SER A 343 30.78 -14.81 15.20
CA SER A 343 31.24 -15.46 16.42
C SER A 343 30.45 -15.06 17.68
N SER A 344 29.67 -13.98 17.58
CA SER A 344 28.75 -13.48 18.60
C SER A 344 27.35 -13.29 17.98
N PRO A 345 26.32 -14.02 18.44
CA PRO A 345 24.97 -13.89 17.91
C PRO A 345 24.31 -12.62 18.45
N GLU A 346 24.56 -11.48 17.81
CA GLU A 346 23.78 -10.27 18.03
C GLU A 346 22.45 -10.38 17.24
N PRO A 347 21.31 -9.95 17.79
CA PRO A 347 20.04 -9.95 17.05
C PRO A 347 20.16 -9.08 15.79
N LEU A 348 19.51 -9.52 14.71
CA LEU A 348 19.47 -8.75 13.47
C LEU A 348 18.80 -7.38 13.70
N PRO A 349 19.28 -6.30 13.06
CA PRO A 349 18.62 -4.99 13.11
C PRO A 349 17.40 -4.97 12.18
N TYR A 350 16.31 -5.58 12.64
CA TYR A 350 15.07 -5.81 11.90
C TYR A 350 14.52 -4.54 11.24
N GLY A 351 14.47 -3.44 11.98
CA GLY A 351 13.94 -2.16 11.51
C GLY A 351 14.85 -1.49 10.47
N LEU A 352 16.18 -1.61 10.57
CA LEU A 352 17.11 -1.13 9.54
C LEU A 352 17.00 -1.91 8.25
N ILE A 353 16.86 -3.24 8.34
CA ILE A 353 16.69 -4.12 7.18
C ILE A 353 15.36 -3.78 6.49
N PHE A 354 14.28 -3.65 7.25
CA PHE A 354 12.99 -3.25 6.72
C PHE A 354 13.02 -1.85 6.08
N ALA A 355 13.65 -0.86 6.71
CA ALA A 355 13.81 0.47 6.14
C ALA A 355 14.61 0.44 4.82
N SER A 356 15.58 -0.48 4.70
CA SER A 356 16.35 -0.68 3.47
C SER A 356 15.49 -1.28 2.36
N PHE A 357 14.63 -2.24 2.68
CA PHE A 357 13.63 -2.78 1.74
C PHE A 357 12.73 -1.67 1.21
N MET A 358 12.10 -0.90 2.10
CA MET A 358 11.23 0.22 1.71
C MET A 358 11.97 1.30 0.89
N SER A 359 13.25 1.53 1.19
CA SER A 359 14.09 2.46 0.42
C SER A 359 14.39 1.93 -1.00
N ALA A 360 14.64 0.62 -1.14
CA ALA A 360 14.84 -0.01 -2.45
C ALA A 360 13.55 0.01 -3.29
N THR A 361 12.40 -0.27 -2.68
CA THR A 361 11.08 -0.14 -3.30
C THR A 361 10.85 1.29 -3.80
N LEU A 362 11.09 2.29 -2.94
CA LEU A 362 10.98 3.70 -3.30
C LEU A 362 11.91 4.08 -4.46
N LEU A 363 13.19 3.72 -4.38
CA LEU A 363 14.19 4.00 -5.42
C LEU A 363 13.70 3.55 -6.80
N SER A 364 13.18 2.33 -6.88
CA SER A 364 12.69 1.75 -8.12
C SER A 364 11.42 2.44 -8.63
N SER A 365 10.46 2.76 -7.75
CA SER A 365 9.28 3.54 -8.13
C SER A 365 9.65 4.95 -8.64
N LEU A 366 10.70 5.57 -8.08
CA LEU A 366 11.23 6.86 -8.56
C LEU A 366 11.90 6.72 -9.94
N ALA A 367 12.49 5.57 -10.24
CA ALA A 367 13.12 5.26 -11.53
C ALA A 367 12.11 4.84 -12.63
N TYR A 368 10.94 4.33 -12.25
CA TYR A 368 9.91 3.82 -13.17
C TYR A 368 9.60 4.71 -14.38
N PRO A 369 9.39 6.04 -14.25
CA PRO A 369 9.11 6.90 -15.40
C PRO A 369 10.23 6.91 -16.45
N ARG A 370 11.49 6.74 -16.01
CA ARG A 370 12.65 6.64 -16.91
C ARG A 370 12.67 5.28 -17.62
N LEU A 371 12.30 4.20 -16.92
CA LEU A 371 12.21 2.86 -17.51
C LEU A 371 11.13 2.79 -18.60
N THR A 372 9.95 3.35 -18.36
CA THR A 372 8.86 3.38 -19.34
C THR A 372 9.10 4.31 -20.52
N ALA A 373 10.08 5.20 -20.45
CA ALA A 373 10.49 6.02 -21.59
C ALA A 373 11.24 5.20 -22.66
N HIS A 374 11.83 4.07 -22.27
CA HIS A 374 12.64 3.22 -23.15
C HIS A 374 12.03 1.85 -23.41
N LEU A 375 11.15 1.37 -22.52
CA LEU A 375 10.56 0.03 -22.59
C LEU A 375 9.05 0.13 -22.64
N SER A 376 8.43 -0.66 -23.53
CA SER A 376 6.97 -0.77 -23.54
C SER A 376 6.47 -1.46 -22.24
N PRO A 377 5.26 -1.12 -21.75
CA PRO A 377 4.72 -1.70 -20.52
C PRO A 377 4.74 -3.25 -20.46
N PRO A 378 4.36 -4.01 -21.50
CA PRO A 378 4.41 -5.47 -21.43
C PRO A 378 5.85 -6.01 -21.38
N THR A 379 6.79 -5.39 -22.11
CA THR A 379 8.21 -5.77 -22.08
C THR A 379 8.83 -5.49 -20.72
N LEU A 380 8.55 -4.32 -20.14
CA LEU A 380 9.00 -3.99 -18.80
C LEU A 380 8.47 -4.99 -17.76
N LEU A 381 7.17 -5.31 -17.80
CA LEU A 381 6.58 -6.28 -16.88
C LEU A 381 7.20 -7.67 -17.02
N ALA A 382 7.40 -8.16 -18.25
CA ALA A 382 8.04 -9.45 -18.50
C ALA A 382 9.49 -9.49 -17.97
N LEU A 383 10.25 -8.41 -18.15
CA LEU A 383 11.61 -8.30 -17.62
C LEU A 383 11.61 -8.31 -16.09
N LEU A 384 10.73 -7.54 -15.45
CA LEU A 384 10.59 -7.52 -13.98
C LEU A 384 10.29 -8.92 -13.42
N LEU A 385 9.36 -9.65 -14.05
CA LEU A 385 9.02 -11.02 -13.65
C LEU A 385 10.19 -11.99 -13.85
N ALA A 386 10.91 -11.87 -14.96
CA ALA A 386 12.08 -12.71 -15.24
C ALA A 386 13.22 -12.43 -14.24
N THR A 387 13.49 -11.15 -13.93
CA THR A 387 14.47 -10.78 -12.91
C THR A 387 14.06 -11.30 -11.53
N ALA A 388 12.77 -11.19 -11.16
CA ALA A 388 12.27 -11.72 -9.89
C ALA A 388 12.46 -13.24 -9.80
N SER A 389 12.19 -13.96 -10.88
CA SER A 389 12.44 -15.41 -10.97
C SER A 389 13.91 -15.75 -10.68
N LEU A 390 14.86 -15.01 -11.26
CA LEU A 390 16.29 -15.23 -11.04
C LEU A 390 16.69 -14.96 -9.58
N LEU A 391 16.17 -13.89 -8.99
CA LEU A 391 16.44 -13.54 -7.59
C LEU A 391 15.89 -14.62 -6.62
N LEU A 392 14.68 -15.11 -6.85
CA LEU A 392 14.12 -16.19 -6.04
C LEU A 392 14.89 -17.50 -6.22
N HIS A 393 15.39 -17.79 -7.42
CA HIS A 393 16.26 -18.95 -7.63
C HIS A 393 17.58 -18.81 -6.87
N ALA A 394 18.19 -17.62 -6.87
CA ALA A 394 19.39 -17.34 -6.08
C ALA A 394 19.13 -17.50 -4.57
N LEU A 395 17.98 -17.01 -4.06
CA LEU A 395 17.57 -17.23 -2.66
C LEU A 395 17.33 -18.72 -2.36
N ALA A 396 16.73 -19.47 -3.28
CA ALA A 396 16.52 -20.92 -3.14
C ALA A 396 17.85 -21.68 -3.06
N SER A 397 18.89 -21.20 -3.75
CA SER A 397 20.23 -21.81 -3.76
C SER A 397 21.04 -21.60 -2.48
N ARG A 398 20.48 -20.88 -1.48
CA ARG A 398 21.10 -20.51 -0.19
C ARG A 398 22.33 -19.59 -0.35
N PRO A 399 22.18 -18.28 -0.06
CA PRO A 399 23.29 -17.35 -0.13
C PRO A 399 24.42 -17.70 0.86
N ALA A 400 25.67 -17.52 0.43
CA ALA A 400 26.86 -17.85 1.22
C ALA A 400 27.17 -16.86 2.38
N GLY A 401 26.28 -15.92 2.67
CA GLY A 401 26.45 -14.95 3.76
C GLY A 401 25.27 -13.98 3.89
N PRO A 402 25.22 -13.22 5.01
CA PRO A 402 24.07 -12.38 5.33
C PRO A 402 23.94 -11.17 4.40
N GLN A 403 25.06 -10.60 3.93
CA GLN A 403 25.06 -9.45 3.02
C GLN A 403 24.55 -9.81 1.62
N PRO A 404 25.00 -10.91 0.98
CA PRO A 404 24.37 -11.39 -0.27
C PRO A 404 22.87 -11.65 -0.15
N ALA A 405 22.42 -12.31 0.93
CA ALA A 405 21.00 -12.55 1.18
C ALA A 405 20.20 -11.24 1.31
N PHE A 406 20.72 -10.29 2.08
CA PHE A 406 20.15 -8.96 2.25
C PHE A 406 19.98 -8.22 0.91
N TRP A 407 21.01 -8.21 0.05
CA TRP A 407 20.94 -7.52 -1.25
C TRP A 407 20.01 -8.23 -2.24
N LEU A 408 19.89 -9.56 -2.20
CA LEU A 408 18.88 -10.29 -2.99
C LEU A 408 17.46 -9.88 -2.58
N PHE A 409 17.20 -9.75 -1.28
CA PHE A 409 15.92 -9.26 -0.77
C PHE A 409 15.66 -7.79 -1.14
N CYS A 410 16.67 -6.91 -1.03
CA CYS A 410 16.55 -5.52 -1.49
C CYS A 410 16.27 -5.43 -2.99
N ALA A 411 16.94 -6.26 -3.81
CA ALA A 411 16.70 -6.30 -5.25
C ALA A 411 15.30 -6.79 -5.57
N PHE A 412 14.77 -7.78 -4.85
CA PHE A 412 13.39 -8.24 -5.01
C PHE A 412 12.39 -7.12 -4.67
N GLU A 413 12.62 -6.39 -3.59
CA GLU A 413 11.80 -5.23 -3.21
C GLU A 413 11.88 -4.06 -4.19
N ALA A 414 13.04 -3.83 -4.79
CA ALA A 414 13.14 -2.91 -5.91
C ALA A 414 12.26 -3.35 -7.09
N ILE A 415 12.15 -4.64 -7.40
CA ILE A 415 11.23 -5.12 -8.44
C ILE A 415 9.77 -4.83 -8.04
N VAL A 416 9.40 -5.06 -6.78
CA VAL A 416 8.05 -4.73 -6.26
C VAL A 416 7.70 -3.26 -6.52
N GLY A 417 8.65 -2.33 -6.30
CA GLY A 417 8.46 -0.90 -6.53
C GLY A 417 8.16 -0.50 -7.99
N ALA A 418 8.75 -1.20 -8.97
CA ALA A 418 8.46 -0.97 -10.40
C ALA A 418 7.29 -1.82 -10.92
N TYR A 419 6.99 -2.93 -10.26
CA TYR A 419 5.95 -3.88 -10.65
C TYR A 419 4.56 -3.27 -10.59
N PHE A 420 4.19 -2.65 -9.47
CA PHE A 420 2.81 -2.15 -9.29
C PHE A 420 2.41 -1.12 -10.36
N PRO A 421 3.24 -0.11 -10.70
CA PRO A 421 2.94 0.80 -11.80
C PRO A 421 2.87 0.11 -13.17
N ALA A 422 3.80 -0.82 -13.47
CA ALA A 422 3.81 -1.58 -14.72
C ALA A 422 2.54 -2.41 -14.90
N GLN A 423 2.18 -3.12 -13.84
CA GLN A 423 1.01 -3.98 -13.82
C GLN A 423 -0.30 -3.18 -13.87
N ALA A 424 -0.40 -2.08 -13.14
CA ALA A 424 -1.58 -1.21 -13.16
C ALA A 424 -1.85 -0.66 -14.57
N THR A 425 -0.79 -0.24 -15.27
CA THR A 425 -0.89 0.24 -16.66
C THR A 425 -1.49 -0.83 -17.59
N LEU A 426 -0.99 -2.07 -17.48
CA LEU A 426 -1.45 -3.18 -18.32
C LEU A 426 -2.86 -3.68 -17.94
N LYS A 427 -3.17 -3.74 -16.63
CA LYS A 427 -4.51 -4.06 -16.11
C LYS A 427 -5.55 -3.03 -16.58
N ASN A 428 -5.19 -1.75 -16.63
CA ASN A 428 -6.09 -0.69 -17.10
C ASN A 428 -6.34 -0.77 -18.60
N ALA A 429 -5.34 -1.18 -19.40
CA ALA A 429 -5.47 -1.33 -20.84
C ALA A 429 -6.30 -2.57 -21.25
N LEU A 430 -6.21 -3.66 -20.49
CA LEU A 430 -6.87 -4.93 -20.82
C LEU A 430 -8.27 -5.10 -20.25
N VAL A 431 -8.62 -4.37 -19.18
CA VAL A 431 -9.89 -4.54 -18.47
C VAL A 431 -10.84 -3.36 -18.72
N PRO A 432 -11.97 -3.60 -19.41
CA PRO A 432 -12.98 -2.57 -19.66
C PRO A 432 -13.56 -2.01 -18.35
N ASP A 433 -13.83 -0.69 -18.33
CA ASP A 433 -14.38 0.03 -17.17
C ASP A 433 -15.63 -0.64 -16.59
N ALA A 434 -16.51 -1.16 -17.46
CA ALA A 434 -17.79 -1.78 -17.07
C ALA A 434 -17.63 -3.02 -16.17
N VAL A 435 -16.54 -3.78 -16.31
CA VAL A 435 -16.30 -5.01 -15.53
C VAL A 435 -15.09 -4.92 -14.62
N ARG A 436 -14.42 -3.75 -14.55
CA ARG A 436 -13.12 -3.56 -13.88
C ARG A 436 -13.10 -4.02 -12.42
N ALA A 437 -14.05 -3.54 -11.61
CA ALA A 437 -14.12 -3.90 -10.20
C ALA A 437 -14.33 -5.40 -10.01
N ARG A 438 -15.20 -6.03 -10.81
CA ARG A 438 -15.50 -7.47 -10.74
C ARG A 438 -14.31 -8.31 -11.21
N ALA A 439 -13.64 -7.90 -12.28
CA ALA A 439 -12.45 -8.56 -12.79
C ALA A 439 -11.31 -8.50 -11.75
N TYR A 440 -11.05 -7.35 -11.15
CA TYR A 440 -10.00 -7.22 -10.12
C TYR A 440 -10.30 -8.05 -8.87
N ALA A 441 -11.57 -8.12 -8.44
CA ALA A 441 -11.97 -9.03 -7.36
C ALA A 441 -11.72 -10.50 -7.72
N ALA A 442 -12.04 -10.92 -8.95
CA ALA A 442 -11.80 -12.28 -9.42
C ALA A 442 -10.30 -12.64 -9.47
N LEU A 443 -9.42 -11.69 -9.81
CA LEU A 443 -7.96 -11.88 -9.80
C LEU A 443 -7.38 -12.14 -8.41
N ARG A 444 -8.05 -11.71 -7.33
CA ARG A 444 -7.58 -11.95 -5.96
C ARG A 444 -7.83 -13.37 -5.47
N VAL A 445 -8.80 -14.08 -6.03
CA VAL A 445 -9.11 -15.47 -5.63
C VAL A 445 -7.91 -16.41 -5.84
N PRO A 446 -7.31 -16.53 -7.05
CA PRO A 446 -6.16 -17.41 -7.26
C PRO A 446 -4.95 -17.00 -6.43
N LEU A 447 -4.74 -15.69 -6.23
CA LEU A 447 -3.69 -15.14 -5.37
C LEU A 447 -3.82 -15.62 -3.92
N ASN A 448 -5.00 -15.48 -3.32
CA ASN A 448 -5.20 -15.90 -1.93
C ASN A 448 -5.08 -17.43 -1.77
N VAL A 449 -5.58 -18.20 -2.73
CA VAL A 449 -5.40 -19.66 -2.75
C VAL A 449 -3.92 -20.02 -2.83
N PHE A 450 -3.17 -19.37 -3.72
CA PHE A 450 -1.73 -19.58 -3.86
C PHE A 450 -0.99 -19.32 -2.55
N VAL A 451 -1.22 -18.17 -1.91
CA VAL A 451 -0.57 -17.81 -0.64
C VAL A 451 -0.88 -18.84 0.45
N VAL A 452 -2.15 -19.25 0.59
CA VAL A 452 -2.54 -20.27 1.58
C VAL A 452 -1.82 -21.59 1.31
N LEU A 453 -1.80 -22.08 0.08
CA LEU A 453 -1.13 -23.33 -0.28
C LEU A 453 0.39 -23.25 -0.05
N SER A 454 1.04 -22.15 -0.45
CA SER A 454 2.47 -21.95 -0.26
C SER A 454 2.86 -21.87 1.22
N LEU A 455 2.03 -21.27 2.07
CA LEU A 455 2.26 -21.21 3.52
C LEU A 455 1.99 -22.56 4.20
N GLN A 456 1.07 -23.39 3.69
CA GLN A 456 0.89 -24.77 4.18
C GLN A 456 2.10 -25.65 3.82
N LEU A 457 2.67 -25.50 2.62
CA LEU A 457 3.91 -26.18 2.22
C LEU A 457 5.13 -25.75 3.07
N MET A 458 5.04 -24.58 3.70
CA MET A 458 6.05 -24.07 4.64
C MET A 458 5.92 -24.64 6.05
N GLY A 459 4.81 -25.33 6.37
CA GLY A 459 4.49 -25.87 7.70
C GLY A 459 5.55 -26.81 8.32
N GLU A 460 6.62 -27.14 7.60
CA GLU A 460 7.78 -27.88 8.09
C GLU A 460 8.89 -27.00 8.71
N GLY A 461 8.78 -25.67 8.68
CA GLY A 461 9.60 -24.74 9.48
C GLY A 461 11.13 -24.78 9.24
N SER A 462 11.61 -25.49 8.23
CA SER A 462 13.03 -25.62 7.91
C SER A 462 13.47 -24.65 6.81
N ALA A 463 14.75 -24.25 6.82
CA ALA A 463 15.35 -23.45 5.74
C ALA A 463 15.19 -24.13 4.37
N ASP A 464 15.15 -25.47 4.33
CA ASP A 464 14.88 -26.25 3.12
C ASP A 464 13.44 -26.03 2.61
N ALA A 465 12.45 -25.83 3.49
CA ALA A 465 11.09 -25.51 3.09
C ALA A 465 11.00 -24.13 2.42
N ALA A 466 11.69 -23.11 2.97
CA ALA A 466 11.78 -21.79 2.35
C ALA A 466 12.42 -21.86 0.94
N GLY A 467 13.50 -22.63 0.79
CA GLY A 467 14.14 -22.85 -0.50
C GLY A 467 13.22 -23.50 -1.54
N ARG A 468 12.42 -24.51 -1.14
CA ARG A 468 11.42 -25.13 -2.03
C ARG A 468 10.34 -24.14 -2.44
N VAL A 469 9.84 -23.33 -1.51
CA VAL A 469 8.83 -22.30 -1.81
C VAL A 469 9.38 -21.28 -2.81
N PHE A 470 10.61 -20.79 -2.62
CA PHE A 470 11.25 -19.89 -3.57
C PHE A 470 11.45 -20.53 -4.95
N ALA A 471 11.81 -21.81 -5.03
CA ALA A 471 11.97 -22.53 -6.29
C ALA A 471 10.63 -22.66 -7.06
N VAL A 472 9.53 -22.98 -6.36
CA VAL A 472 8.19 -23.02 -6.96
C VAL A 472 7.75 -21.63 -7.45
N CYS A 473 7.98 -20.60 -6.64
CA CYS A 473 7.69 -19.22 -7.01
C CYS A 473 8.48 -18.77 -8.25
N ALA A 474 9.78 -19.10 -8.30
CA ALA A 474 10.63 -18.81 -9.46
C ALA A 474 10.08 -19.45 -10.74
N LEU A 475 9.71 -20.74 -10.69
CA LEU A 475 9.12 -21.44 -11.83
C LEU A 475 7.82 -20.79 -12.31
N LEU A 476 6.92 -20.43 -11.39
CA LEU A 476 5.66 -19.75 -11.73
C LEU A 476 5.89 -18.35 -12.31
N LEU A 477 6.86 -17.60 -11.77
CA LEU A 477 7.27 -16.30 -12.30
C LEU A 477 7.83 -16.41 -13.72
N GLN A 478 8.62 -17.45 -13.99
CA GLN A 478 9.15 -17.71 -15.32
C GLN A 478 8.04 -18.00 -16.34
N VAL A 479 7.02 -18.79 -15.95
CA VAL A 479 5.82 -19.02 -16.77
C VAL A 479 5.05 -17.72 -16.99
N GLY A 480 4.85 -16.91 -15.94
CA GLY A 480 4.21 -15.60 -16.03
C GLY A 480 4.95 -14.64 -16.97
N ALA A 481 6.28 -14.57 -16.86
CA ALA A 481 7.14 -13.75 -17.72
C ALA A 481 7.01 -14.15 -19.19
N ALA A 482 7.08 -15.46 -19.48
CA ALA A 482 6.91 -15.98 -20.84
C ALA A 482 5.51 -15.67 -21.40
N GLY A 483 4.46 -15.83 -20.58
CA GLY A 483 3.09 -15.50 -20.98
C GLY A 483 2.91 -14.03 -21.35
N VAL A 484 3.36 -13.12 -20.47
CA VAL A 484 3.29 -11.67 -20.71
C VAL A 484 4.10 -11.27 -21.94
N TRP A 485 5.30 -11.86 -22.12
CA TRP A 485 6.15 -11.61 -23.28
C TRP A 485 5.50 -12.02 -24.61
N VAL A 486 4.91 -13.22 -24.66
CA VAL A 486 4.23 -13.74 -25.86
C VAL A 486 3.02 -12.88 -26.21
N VAL A 487 2.23 -12.49 -25.21
CA VAL A 487 1.07 -11.61 -25.41
C VAL A 487 1.52 -10.24 -25.92
N GLY A 488 2.54 -9.63 -25.28
CA GLY A 488 3.04 -8.31 -25.66
C GLY A 488 3.53 -8.23 -27.12
N ARG A 489 4.16 -9.31 -27.62
CA ARG A 489 4.57 -9.41 -29.03
C ARG A 489 3.39 -9.56 -29.98
N ARG A 490 2.35 -10.29 -29.61
CA ARG A 490 1.16 -10.50 -30.47
C ARG A 490 0.30 -9.24 -30.61
N THR A 491 0.29 -8.38 -29.60
CA THR A 491 -0.51 -7.14 -29.61
C THR A 491 0.18 -5.96 -30.31
N GLY A 492 1.39 -6.13 -30.87
CA GLY A 492 2.10 -5.06 -31.59
C GLY A 492 2.51 -3.86 -30.72
N ALA A 493 2.55 -4.04 -29.39
CA ALA A 493 2.92 -2.99 -28.43
C ALA A 493 4.44 -2.94 -28.18
N SER A 494 5.24 -3.37 -29.15
CA SER A 494 6.71 -3.41 -29.09
C SER A 494 7.34 -2.31 -29.92
#